data_AF-A0A550H8P0-F1
#
_entry.id   AF-A0A550H8P0-F1
#
_cell.length_a   1.000
_cell.length_b   1.000
_cell.length_c   1.000
_cell.angle_alpha   90.00
_cell.angle_beta   90.00
_cell.angle_gamma   90.00
#
_symmetry.space_group_name_H-M   'P 1'
#
loop_
_entity.id
_entity.type
_entity.pdbx_description
1 polymer ?
#
loop_
_entity_poly.entity_id
_entity_poly.type
_entity_poly.pdbx_seq_one_letter_code
_entity_poly.pdbx_strand_id
1 'polypeptide(L)'
;MSDEPKVKQVEHHELIASRVPPGDKWTLVNDEKRIVHPTLMDTLEAYYSETQFKGDFRFSPREGKIFIITVKDEVIPPKPEKKYNIYGDPM
;
A
#
# COMPACT_ATOMS: atom_id res chain seq x y z
N MET A 1 -19.45 -3.14 29.71
CA MET A 1 -19.18 -2.03 28.77
C MET A 1 -18.62 -2.70 27.54
N SER A 2 -19.36 -2.70 26.43
CA SER A 2 -18.99 -3.42 25.22
C SER A 2 -17.74 -2.77 24.61
N ASP A 3 -16.67 -3.55 24.47
CA ASP A 3 -15.43 -3.11 23.85
C ASP A 3 -15.71 -2.86 22.36
N GLU A 4 -15.86 -1.59 21.96
CA GLU A 4 -16.03 -1.22 20.56
C GLU A 4 -14.73 -1.51 19.79
N PRO A 5 -14.80 -2.16 18.62
CA PRO A 5 -13.61 -2.46 17.84
C PRO A 5 -12.90 -1.15 17.45
N LYS A 6 -11.66 -0.99 17.92
CA LYS A 6 -10.80 0.11 17.48
C LYS A 6 -10.38 -0.13 16.04
N VAL A 7 -10.90 0.70 15.14
CA VAL A 7 -10.48 0.76 13.75
C VAL A 7 -9.18 1.57 13.68
N LYS A 8 -8.13 1.00 13.09
CA LYS A 8 -6.88 1.73 12.81
C LYS A 8 -6.72 1.84 11.30
N GLN A 9 -6.43 3.06 10.86
CA GLN A 9 -6.06 3.34 9.47
C GLN A 9 -4.60 2.96 9.26
N VAL A 10 -4.33 2.03 8.34
CA VAL A 10 -2.98 1.56 8.01
C VAL A 10 -2.69 1.85 6.55
N GLU A 11 -1.61 2.59 6.30
CA GLU A 11 -1.09 2.87 4.97
C GLU A 11 -0.43 1.63 4.37
N HIS A 12 -0.86 1.26 3.17
CA HIS A 12 -0.35 0.16 2.37
C HIS A 12 0.27 0.69 1.09
N HIS A 13 1.48 0.23 0.79
CA HIS A 13 2.19 0.56 -0.45
C HIS A 13 2.08 -0.61 -1.42
N GLU A 14 1.43 -0.38 -2.56
CA GLU A 14 1.29 -1.38 -3.62
C GLU A 14 2.15 -0.98 -4.82
N LEU A 15 2.95 -1.92 -5.34
CA LEU A 15 3.87 -1.68 -6.45
C LEU A 15 3.10 -1.60 -7.76
N ILE A 16 3.25 -0.49 -8.50
CA ILE A 16 2.53 -0.29 -9.76
C ILE A 16 3.47 -0.28 -10.98
N ALA A 17 4.72 0.14 -10.82
CA ALA A 17 5.65 0.25 -11.94
C ALA A 17 7.11 0.07 -11.50
N SER A 18 7.93 -0.40 -12.44
CA SER A 18 9.37 -0.62 -12.28
C SER A 18 10.16 0.13 -13.35
N ARG A 19 11.32 0.67 -12.99
CA ARG A 19 12.19 1.43 -13.89
C ARG A 19 12.94 0.51 -14.85
N VAL A 20 13.05 0.93 -16.11
CA VAL A 20 13.79 0.24 -17.18
C VAL A 20 14.96 1.11 -17.65
N PRO A 21 16.21 0.81 -17.25
CA PRO A 21 17.37 1.52 -17.74
C PRO A 21 17.64 1.23 -19.24
N PRO A 22 18.33 2.12 -19.98
CA PRO A 22 18.88 3.41 -19.56
C PRO A 22 17.84 4.54 -19.59
N GLY A 23 17.99 5.53 -18.69
CA GLY A 23 17.13 6.72 -18.66
C GLY A 23 15.94 6.63 -17.70
N ASP A 24 14.93 7.45 -17.94
CA ASP A 24 13.72 7.55 -17.09
C ASP A 24 12.52 6.83 -17.71
N LYS A 25 12.75 5.58 -18.11
CA LYS A 25 11.70 4.72 -18.66
C LYS A 25 11.14 3.80 -17.60
N TRP A 26 9.88 3.43 -17.75
CA TRP A 26 9.15 2.66 -16.75
C TRP A 26 8.21 1.65 -17.43
N THR A 27 7.88 0.60 -16.70
CA THR A 27 6.91 -0.42 -17.14
C THR A 27 5.98 -0.74 -15.99
N LEU A 28 4.68 -0.79 -16.29
CA LEU A 28 3.64 -1.17 -15.33
C LEU A 28 3.78 -2.65 -14.98
N VAL A 29 3.58 -2.99 -13.70
CA VAL A 29 3.68 -4.38 -13.22
C VAL A 29 2.53 -5.24 -13.73
N ASN A 30 1.35 -4.64 -13.90
CA ASN A 30 0.14 -5.32 -14.36
C ASN A 30 -0.05 -5.32 -15.88
N ASP A 31 0.86 -4.68 -16.64
CA ASP A 31 0.76 -4.66 -18.10
C ASP A 31 1.35 -5.93 -18.72
N GLU A 32 0.48 -6.78 -19.25
CA GLU A 32 0.84 -8.02 -19.95
C GLU A 32 1.70 -7.77 -21.19
N LYS A 33 1.53 -6.61 -21.85
CA LYS A 33 2.28 -6.24 -23.04
C LYS A 33 3.66 -5.69 -22.72
N ARG A 34 3.96 -5.44 -21.43
CA ARG A 34 5.22 -4.86 -20.93
C ARG A 34 5.64 -3.63 -21.72
N ILE A 35 4.68 -2.76 -22.01
CA ILE A 35 4.90 -1.48 -22.68
C ILE A 35 5.88 -0.67 -21.83
N VAL A 36 6.90 -0.15 -22.51
CA VAL A 36 7.89 0.71 -21.89
C VAL A 36 7.45 2.15 -22.13
N HIS A 37 7.01 2.79 -21.06
CA HIS A 37 6.66 4.21 -21.06
C HIS A 37 7.94 5.04 -21.01
N PRO A 38 8.06 6.08 -21.86
CA PRO A 38 9.29 6.85 -21.99
C PRO A 38 9.49 7.84 -20.85
N THR A 39 8.43 8.19 -20.10
CA THR A 39 8.49 9.12 -18.97
C THR A 39 7.68 8.61 -17.76
N LEU A 40 7.98 9.16 -16.59
CA LEU A 40 7.18 8.94 -15.37
C LEU A 40 5.70 9.33 -15.58
N MET A 41 5.43 10.47 -16.22
CA MET A 41 4.07 10.97 -16.41
C MET A 41 3.25 10.03 -17.29
N ASP A 42 3.81 9.59 -18.42
CA ASP A 42 3.16 8.64 -19.34
C ASP A 42 2.78 7.33 -18.63
N THR A 43 3.62 6.91 -17.69
CA THR A 43 3.38 5.71 -16.87
C THR A 43 2.20 5.90 -15.92
N LEU A 44 2.12 7.06 -15.27
CA LEU A 44 1.03 7.39 -14.36
C LEU A 44 -0.29 7.60 -15.12
N GLU A 45 -0.25 8.19 -16.32
CA GLU A 45 -1.42 8.32 -17.19
C GLU A 45 -1.94 6.97 -17.68
N ALA A 46 -1.03 6.07 -18.08
CA ALA A 46 -1.39 4.71 -18.45
C ALA A 46 -2.02 3.95 -17.27
N TYR A 47 -1.40 4.04 -16.09
CA TYR A 47 -1.94 3.44 -14.87
C TYR A 47 -3.32 4.00 -14.50
N TYR A 48 -3.49 5.32 -14.61
CA TYR A 48 -4.78 5.98 -14.40
C TYR A 48 -5.82 5.53 -15.42
N SER A 49 -5.44 5.37 -16.69
CA SER A 49 -6.36 4.93 -17.75
C SER A 49 -6.88 3.52 -17.49
N GLU A 50 -6.03 2.63 -16.99
CA GLU A 50 -6.38 1.23 -16.66
C GLU A 50 -7.18 1.09 -15.36
N THR A 51 -6.80 1.81 -14.31
CA THR A 51 -7.34 1.60 -12.95
C THR A 51 -8.31 2.67 -12.49
N GLN A 52 -8.33 3.84 -13.15
CA GLN A 52 -9.02 5.06 -12.72
C GLN A 52 -8.63 5.51 -11.28
N PHE A 53 -7.46 5.05 -10.80
CA PHE A 53 -7.00 5.31 -9.44
C PHE A 53 -6.64 6.79 -9.22
N LYS A 54 -7.22 7.40 -8.19
CA LYS A 54 -6.93 8.78 -7.75
C LYS A 54 -6.43 8.75 -6.32
N GLY A 55 -5.14 8.99 -6.14
CA GLY A 55 -4.52 8.97 -4.82
C GLY A 55 -3.05 9.35 -4.88
N ASP A 56 -2.37 9.14 -3.76
CA ASP A 56 -0.96 9.47 -3.62
C ASP A 56 -0.05 8.38 -4.19
N PHE A 57 1.02 8.83 -4.82
CA PHE A 57 2.06 7.98 -5.38
C PHE A 57 3.36 8.19 -4.63
N ARG A 58 4.05 7.09 -4.33
CA ARG A 58 5.38 7.10 -3.71
C ARG A 58 6.43 6.64 -4.71
N PHE A 59 7.45 7.48 -4.86
CA PHE A 59 8.59 7.22 -5.72
C PHE A 59 9.80 6.74 -4.92
N SER A 60 10.41 5.63 -5.34
CA SER A 60 11.64 5.09 -4.73
C SER A 60 12.79 5.09 -5.74
N PRO A 61 13.64 6.15 -5.78
CA PRO A 61 14.75 6.24 -6.74
C PRO A 61 15.79 5.13 -6.57
N ARG A 62 16.04 4.70 -5.31
CA ARG A 62 17.01 3.65 -4.98
C ARG A 62 16.58 2.28 -5.54
N GLU A 63 15.30 1.98 -5.45
CA GLU A 63 14.76 0.70 -5.91
C GLU A 63 14.29 0.75 -7.37
N GLY A 64 14.15 1.95 -7.95
CA GLY A 64 13.57 2.13 -9.28
C GLY A 64 12.12 1.67 -9.33
N LYS A 65 11.32 2.00 -8.31
CA LYS A 65 9.93 1.52 -8.16
C LYS A 65 8.97 2.66 -7.86
N ILE A 66 7.74 2.52 -8.34
CA ILE A 66 6.63 3.43 -8.07
C ILE A 66 5.55 2.64 -7.34
N PHE A 67 5.08 3.19 -6.24
CA PHE A 67 4.02 2.61 -5.43
C PHE A 67 2.81 3.53 -5.36
N ILE A 68 1.61 2.98 -5.23
CA ILE A 68 0.44 3.73 -4.76
C ILE A 68 0.32 3.58 -3.25
N ILE A 69 -0.18 4.63 -2.61
CA ILE A 69 -0.49 4.63 -1.18
C ILE A 69 -2.00 4.42 -1.04
N THR A 70 -2.40 3.34 -0.38
CA THR A 70 -3.79 3.03 -0.07
C THR A 70 -3.98 2.98 1.44
N VAL A 71 -5.04 3.62 1.95
CA VAL A 71 -5.38 3.54 3.37
C VAL A 71 -6.43 2.44 3.53
N LYS A 72 -6.13 1.43 4.34
CA LYS A 72 -7.09 0.36 4.69
C LYS A 72 -7.40 0.42 6.18
N ASP A 73 -8.68 0.27 6.49
CA ASP A 73 -9.18 0.19 7.86
C ASP A 73 -9.04 -1.25 8.35
N GLU A 74 -8.10 -1.48 9.27
CA GLU A 74 -7.93 -2.79 9.92
C GLU A 74 -8.63 -2.80 11.28
N VAL A 75 -9.46 -3.82 11.50
CA VAL A 75 -10.12 -4.06 12.79
C VAL A 75 -9.12 -4.72 13.72
N ILE A 76 -8.71 -3.99 14.76
CA ILE A 76 -7.82 -4.55 15.79
C ILE A 76 -8.68 -5.51 16.64
N PRO A 77 -8.33 -6.81 16.74
CA PRO A 77 -9.02 -7.70 17.65
C PRO A 77 -8.83 -7.20 19.10
N PRO A 78 -9.88 -7.20 19.93
CA PRO A 78 -9.79 -6.72 21.31
C PRO A 78 -8.67 -7.47 22.03
N LYS A 79 -7.82 -6.72 22.75
CA LYS A 79 -6.76 -7.35 23.55
C LYS A 79 -7.41 -8.33 24.52
N PRO A 80 -6.90 -9.57 24.67
CA PRO A 80 -7.42 -10.46 25.67
C PRO A 80 -7.30 -9.78 27.04
N GLU A 81 -8.44 -9.56 27.69
CA GLU A 81 -8.47 -9.02 29.04
C GLU A 81 -7.68 -9.97 29.93
N LYS A 82 -6.56 -9.47 30.49
CA LYS A 82 -5.81 -10.24 31.48
C LYS A 82 -6.69 -10.34 32.71
N LYS A 83 -7.33 -11.50 32.88
CA LYS A 83 -8.10 -11.80 34.08
C LYS A 83 -7.10 -12.11 35.18
N TYR A 84 -6.91 -11.16 36.09
CA TYR A 84 -6.16 -11.42 37.32
C TYR A 84 -7.14 -11.90 38.38
N ASN A 85 -6.78 -12.95 39.12
CA ASN A 85 -7.51 -13.33 40.32
C ASN A 85 -7.28 -12.29 41.45
N ILE A 86 -7.99 -12.41 42.58
CA ILE A 86 -7.84 -11.52 43.75
C ILE A 86 -6.42 -11.49 44.35
N TYR A 87 -5.56 -12.44 43.97
CA TYR A 87 -4.17 -12.55 44.41
C TYR A 87 -3.18 -12.00 43.38
N GLY A 88 -3.65 -11.50 42.23
CA GLY A 88 -2.80 -10.93 41.18
C GLY A 88 -2.17 -11.98 40.24
N ASP A 89 -2.53 -13.26 40.35
CA ASP A 89 -2.09 -14.28 39.41
C ASP A 89 -2.96 -14.25 38.14
N PRO A 90 -2.36 -14.55 36.97
CA PRO A 90 -3.12 -14.74 35.72
C PRO A 90 -4.04 -15.97 35.84
N MET A 91 -5.34 -15.77 35.59
CA MET A 91 -6.34 -16.85 35.39
C MET A 91 -6.36 -17.34 33.94
#